data_AF-A0A5E4IKC5-F1
#
_entry.id   AF-A0A5E4IKC5-F1
#
_cell.length_a   1.000
_cell.length_b   1.000
_cell.length_c   1.000
_cell.angle_alpha   90.00
_cell.angle_beta   90.00
_cell.angle_gamma   90.00
#
_symmetry.space_group_name_H-M   'P 1'
#
loop_
_entity.id
_entity.type
_entity.pdbx_description
1 polymer ?
#
loop_
_entity_poly.entity_id
_entity_poly.type
_entity_poly.pdbx_seq_one_letter_code
_entity_poly.pdbx_strand_id
1 'polypeptide(L)'
;MRVQAGEELVHGMKMYDYVISAGGRGRMLAIEAPQFVWASPVEAFQHVYNHERLVTGLIKALVGVAISEKDKTTEGFLQWYLDEQVEEEESSDMVLNKAKAAGSDPRSLAAADKELGQRRFKFPSGFDMFPYGRQPEGTTIGSLKK
;
A
#
# COMPACT_ATOMS: atom_id res chain seq x y z
N MET A 1 6.20 9.37 1.81
CA MET A 1 4.85 8.85 2.15
C MET A 1 3.81 8.97 1.04
N ARG A 2 3.76 10.01 0.19
CA ARG A 2 2.75 10.07 -0.90
C ARG A 2 2.79 8.86 -1.86
N VAL A 3 4.00 8.37 -2.15
CA VAL A 3 4.19 7.16 -2.97
C VAL A 3 3.57 5.95 -2.29
N GLN A 4 3.95 5.65 -1.04
CA GLN A 4 3.35 4.57 -0.24
C GLN A 4 1.82 4.65 -0.20
N ALA A 5 1.26 5.83 0.07
CA ALA A 5 -0.20 5.99 0.14
C ALA A 5 -0.90 5.65 -1.19
N GLY A 6 -0.24 5.89 -2.33
CA GLY A 6 -0.75 5.44 -3.62
C GLY A 6 -0.59 3.92 -3.79
N GLU A 7 0.51 3.33 -3.32
CA GLU A 7 0.79 1.89 -3.42
C GLU A 7 -0.28 1.13 -2.64
N GLU A 8 -0.59 1.55 -1.41
CA GLU A 8 -1.67 0.97 -0.61
C GLU A 8 -3.06 1.14 -1.22
N LEU A 9 -3.30 2.25 -1.93
CA LEU A 9 -4.56 2.43 -2.66
C LEU A 9 -4.66 1.40 -3.80
N VAL A 10 -3.56 1.11 -4.49
CA VAL A 10 -3.50 0.05 -5.50
C VAL A 10 -3.71 -1.32 -4.87
N HIS A 11 -3.13 -1.61 -3.70
CA HIS A 11 -3.36 -2.84 -2.96
C HIS A 11 -4.86 -3.03 -2.64
N GLY A 12 -5.49 -1.97 -2.10
CA GLY A 12 -6.92 -1.97 -1.80
C GLY A 12 -7.79 -2.21 -3.04
N MET A 13 -7.47 -1.55 -4.16
CA MET A 13 -8.24 -1.72 -5.40
C MET A 13 -8.04 -3.10 -6.03
N LYS A 14 -6.83 -3.65 -6.00
CA LYS A 14 -6.56 -5.03 -6.44
C LYS A 14 -7.39 -6.05 -5.66
N MET A 15 -7.54 -5.87 -4.35
CA MET A 15 -8.39 -6.73 -3.52
C MET A 15 -9.87 -6.55 -3.85
N TYR A 16 -10.32 -5.30 -4.04
CA TYR A 16 -11.69 -4.98 -4.43
C TYR A 16 -12.08 -5.63 -5.77
N ASP A 17 -11.23 -5.51 -6.78
CA ASP A 17 -11.44 -6.09 -8.12
C ASP A 17 -11.47 -7.62 -8.08
N TYR A 18 -10.63 -8.23 -7.24
CA TYR A 18 -10.65 -9.67 -7.02
C TYR A 18 -11.99 -10.14 -6.44
N VAL A 19 -12.48 -9.48 -5.40
CA VAL A 19 -13.77 -9.82 -4.78
C VAL A 19 -14.92 -9.77 -5.80
N ILE A 20 -14.94 -8.74 -6.65
CA ILE A 20 -15.96 -8.62 -7.71
C ILE A 20 -15.79 -9.72 -8.76
N SER A 21 -14.56 -9.98 -9.20
CA SER A 21 -14.26 -10.99 -10.22
C SER A 21 -14.59 -12.42 -9.75
N ALA A 22 -14.49 -12.67 -8.45
CA ALA A 22 -14.90 -13.92 -7.81
C ALA A 22 -16.43 -14.06 -7.65
N GLY A 23 -17.23 -13.10 -8.13
CA GLY A 23 -18.69 -13.08 -8.02
C GLY A 23 -19.22 -12.51 -6.70
N GLY A 24 -18.33 -11.95 -5.88
CA GLY A 24 -18.68 -11.25 -4.64
C GLY A 24 -19.13 -9.81 -4.88
N ARG A 25 -19.49 -9.13 -3.79
CA ARG A 25 -19.86 -7.71 -3.81
C ARG A 25 -18.94 -6.93 -2.88
N GLY A 26 -18.02 -6.15 -3.45
CA GLY A 26 -17.19 -5.22 -2.69
C GLY A 26 -18.04 -4.11 -2.06
N ARG A 27 -17.81 -3.83 -0.78
CA ARG A 27 -18.44 -2.71 -0.07
C ARG A 27 -17.36 -1.89 0.63
N MET A 28 -17.19 -0.64 0.21
CA MET A 28 -16.30 0.31 0.89
C MET A 28 -16.98 0.80 2.17
N LEU A 29 -16.27 0.71 3.29
CA LEU A 29 -16.75 1.17 4.59
C LEU A 29 -16.17 2.56 4.89
N ALA A 30 -16.72 3.20 5.92
CA ALA A 30 -16.08 4.38 6.49
C ALA A 30 -14.67 4.02 6.99
N ILE A 31 -13.70 4.89 6.71
CA ILE A 31 -12.32 4.77 7.17
C ILE A 31 -12.14 5.74 8.33
N GLU A 32 -11.57 5.26 9.43
CA GLU A 32 -11.24 6.12 10.57
C GLU A 32 -10.15 7.13 10.23
N ALA A 33 -10.20 8.31 10.84
CA ALA A 33 -9.17 9.31 10.63
C ALA A 33 -7.81 8.80 11.14
N PRO A 34 -6.73 8.88 10.33
CA PRO A 34 -5.42 8.43 10.78
C PRO A 34 -4.85 9.41 11.81
N GLN A 35 -3.94 8.91 12.66
CA GLN A 35 -3.06 9.77 13.44
C GLN A 35 -2.29 10.71 12.50
N PHE A 36 -2.12 11.97 12.92
CA PHE A 36 -1.47 13.02 12.10
C PHE A 36 -0.41 13.82 12.85
N VAL A 37 -0.10 13.48 14.10
CA VAL A 37 0.94 14.13 14.92
C VAL A 37 1.83 13.06 15.56
N TRP A 38 3.13 13.31 15.59
CA TRP A 38 4.16 12.49 16.26
C TRP A 38 5.19 13.42 16.90
N ALA A 39 5.86 12.99 17.98
CA ALA A 39 6.85 13.83 18.64
C ALA A 39 8.18 13.87 17.87
N SER A 40 8.44 12.87 17.02
CA SER A 40 9.66 12.80 16.20
C SER A 40 9.46 11.97 14.91
N PRO A 41 10.36 12.12 13.91
CA PRO A 41 10.38 11.23 12.76
C PRO A 41 10.55 9.75 13.13
N VAL A 42 11.32 9.44 14.18
CA VAL A 42 11.52 8.07 14.66
C VAL A 42 10.19 7.47 15.12
N GLU A 43 9.39 8.22 15.88
CA GLU A 43 8.06 7.77 16.30
C GLU A 43 7.12 7.57 15.11
N ALA A 44 7.15 8.47 14.13
CA ALA A 44 6.34 8.35 12.92
C ALA A 44 6.68 7.08 12.13
N PHE A 45 7.97 6.81 11.89
CA PHE A 45 8.38 5.61 11.16
C PHE A 45 8.28 4.32 11.98
N GLN A 46 8.35 4.40 13.32
CA GLN A 46 8.04 3.26 14.18
C GLN A 46 6.56 2.90 14.08
N HIS A 47 5.69 3.90 14.00
CA HIS A 47 4.26 3.68 13.75
C HIS A 47 4.01 3.03 12.39
N VAL A 48 4.67 3.51 11.32
CA VAL A 48 4.58 2.88 9.98
C VAL A 48 5.04 1.42 10.02
N TYR A 49 6.22 1.12 10.57
CA TYR A 49 6.71 -0.25 10.66
C TYR A 49 5.77 -1.17 11.44
N ASN A 50 5.22 -0.69 12.56
CA ASN A 50 4.23 -1.45 13.32
C ASN A 50 2.93 -1.68 12.54
N HIS A 51 2.52 -0.70 11.72
CA HIS A 51 1.35 -0.82 10.86
C HIS A 51 1.57 -1.86 9.76
N GLU A 52 2.72 -1.88 9.10
CA GLU A 52 3.04 -2.89 8.08
C GLU A 52 3.03 -4.31 8.67
N ARG A 53 3.61 -4.49 9.86
CA ARG A 53 3.56 -5.79 10.56
C ARG A 53 2.14 -6.21 10.92
N LEU A 54 1.27 -5.26 11.26
CA LEU A 54 -0.16 -5.53 11.49
C LEU A 54 -0.82 -5.99 10.18
N VAL A 55 -0.62 -5.28 9.07
CA VAL A 55 -1.16 -5.64 7.76
C VAL A 55 -0.68 -7.03 7.34
N THR A 56 0.61 -7.34 7.49
CA THR A 56 1.13 -8.71 7.23
C THR A 56 0.41 -9.77 8.06
N GLY A 57 0.14 -9.49 9.34
CA GLY A 57 -0.65 -10.37 10.19
C GLY A 57 -2.06 -10.61 9.67
N LEU A 58 -2.73 -9.56 9.18
CA LEU A 58 -4.06 -9.63 8.59
C LEU A 58 -4.07 -10.42 7.27
N ILE A 59 -3.09 -10.23 6.40
CA ILE A 59 -2.93 -11.02 5.17
C ILE A 59 -2.71 -12.50 5.48
N LYS A 60 -1.84 -12.81 6.45
CA LYS A 60 -1.62 -14.21 6.90
C LYS A 60 -2.89 -14.83 7.47
N ALA A 61 -3.71 -14.06 8.18
CA ALA A 61 -5.00 -14.51 8.67
C ALA A 61 -5.97 -14.85 7.52
N LEU A 62 -6.04 -14.01 6.48
CA LEU A 62 -6.84 -14.29 5.27
C LEU A 62 -6.38 -15.57 4.56
N VAL A 63 -5.06 -15.78 4.44
CA VAL A 63 -4.50 -17.02 3.88
C VAL A 63 -4.91 -18.23 4.72
N GLY A 64 -4.86 -18.12 6.04
CA GLY A 64 -5.34 -19.17 6.95
C GLY A 64 -6.81 -19.52 6.73
N VAL A 65 -7.67 -18.52 6.52
CA VAL A 65 -9.09 -18.73 6.19
C VAL A 65 -9.22 -19.47 4.85
N ALA A 66 -8.57 -18.98 3.78
CA ALA A 66 -8.62 -19.60 2.46
C ALA A 66 -8.18 -21.08 2.49
N ILE A 67 -7.11 -21.40 3.22
CA ILE A 67 -6.65 -22.78 3.42
C ILE A 67 -7.71 -23.62 4.15
N SER A 68 -8.31 -23.08 5.23
CA SER A 68 -9.31 -23.80 6.01
C SER A 68 -10.59 -24.11 5.21
N GLU A 69 -10.97 -23.20 4.31
CA GLU A 69 -12.11 -23.35 3.41
C GLU A 69 -11.77 -24.16 2.14
N LYS A 70 -10.50 -24.55 1.98
CA LYS A 70 -9.97 -25.22 0.79
C LYS A 70 -10.13 -24.39 -0.49
N ASP A 71 -10.17 -23.07 -0.37
CA ASP A 71 -10.24 -22.15 -1.48
C ASP A 71 -8.84 -21.89 -2.07
N LYS A 72 -8.46 -22.76 -3.01
CA LYS A 72 -7.17 -22.66 -3.73
C LYS A 72 -7.07 -21.44 -4.63
N THR A 73 -8.18 -20.88 -5.07
CA THR A 73 -8.18 -19.68 -5.91
C THR A 73 -7.85 -18.45 -5.08
N THR A 74 -8.49 -18.28 -3.92
CA THR A 74 -8.17 -17.19 -2.99
C THR A 74 -6.77 -17.34 -2.40
N GLU A 75 -6.35 -18.56 -2.06
CA GLU A 75 -4.97 -18.82 -1.61
C GLU A 75 -3.94 -18.36 -2.65
N GLY A 76 -4.13 -18.74 -3.93
CA GLY A 76 -3.25 -18.32 -5.02
C GLY A 76 -3.26 -16.81 -5.27
N PHE A 77 -4.41 -16.15 -5.10
CA PHE A 77 -4.51 -14.69 -5.18
C PHE A 77 -3.76 -13.98 -4.05
N LEU A 78 -3.89 -14.47 -2.82
CA LEU A 78 -3.27 -13.88 -1.64
C LEU A 78 -1.75 -14.07 -1.60
N GLN A 79 -1.19 -15.03 -2.36
CA GLN A 79 0.25 -15.22 -2.44
C GLN A 79 0.98 -13.94 -2.87
N TRP A 80 0.41 -13.17 -3.79
CA TRP A 80 1.00 -11.89 -4.19
C TRP A 80 1.15 -10.92 -3.00
N TYR A 81 0.16 -10.87 -2.10
CA TYR A 81 0.23 -10.02 -0.91
C TYR A 81 1.23 -10.54 0.13
N LEU A 82 1.41 -11.86 0.23
CA LEU A 82 2.45 -12.42 1.09
C LEU A 82 3.85 -12.00 0.63
N ASP A 83 4.09 -12.06 -0.68
CA ASP A 83 5.38 -11.67 -1.27
C ASP A 83 5.58 -10.15 -1.13
N GLU A 84 4.54 -9.34 -1.41
CA GLU A 84 4.59 -7.87 -1.27
C GLU A 84 4.86 -7.44 0.19
N GLN A 85 4.20 -8.05 1.18
CA GLN A 85 4.39 -7.68 2.58
C GLN A 85 5.80 -7.98 3.11
N VAL A 86 6.55 -8.91 2.48
CA VAL A 86 7.98 -9.08 2.79
C VAL A 86 8.76 -7.84 2.39
N GLU A 87 8.53 -7.31 1.17
CA GLU A 87 9.17 -6.09 0.70
C GLU A 87 8.77 -4.86 1.54
N GLU A 88 7.49 -4.77 1.95
CA GLU A 88 6.99 -3.63 2.75
C GLU A 88 7.55 -3.61 4.18
N GLU A 89 7.64 -4.78 4.86
CA GLU A 89 8.28 -4.86 6.17
C GLU A 89 9.79 -4.54 6.10
N GLU A 90 10.50 -5.03 5.08
CA GLU A 90 11.92 -4.70 4.86
C GLU A 90 12.12 -3.21 4.57
N SER A 91 11.27 -2.63 3.71
CA SER A 91 11.32 -1.21 3.36
C SER A 91 11.06 -0.32 4.58
N SER A 92 10.02 -0.61 5.35
CA SER A 92 9.64 0.19 6.52
C SER A 92 10.65 0.06 7.67
N ASP A 93 11.23 -1.11 7.91
CA ASP A 93 12.32 -1.29 8.89
C ASP A 93 13.58 -0.50 8.48
N MET A 94 13.96 -0.57 7.20
CA MET A 94 15.10 0.18 6.68
C MET A 94 14.94 1.69 6.90
N VAL A 95 13.75 2.24 6.63
CA VAL A 95 13.46 3.67 6.86
C VAL A 95 13.52 4.01 8.35
N LEU A 96 12.94 3.18 9.21
CA LEU A 96 12.99 3.35 10.66
C LEU A 96 14.44 3.37 11.17
N ASN A 97 15.28 2.45 10.69
CA ASN A 97 16.67 2.37 11.08
C ASN A 97 17.49 3.58 10.60
N LYS A 98 17.21 4.12 9.41
CA LYS A 98 17.78 5.39 8.95
C LYS A 98 17.37 6.56 9.84
N ALA A 99 16.10 6.65 10.23
CA ALA A 99 15.62 7.70 11.13
C ALA A 99 16.30 7.60 12.50
N LYS A 100 16.44 6.39 13.05
CA LYS A 100 17.17 6.14 14.31
C LYS A 100 18.64 6.54 14.20
N ALA A 101 19.31 6.20 13.09
CA ALA A 101 20.71 6.54 12.86
C ALA A 101 20.95 8.05 12.71
N ALA A 102 20.02 8.77 12.08
CA ALA A 102 20.10 10.24 11.97
C ALA A 102 19.86 10.95 13.32
N GLY A 103 19.06 10.35 14.20
CA GLY A 103 18.74 10.91 15.52
C GLY A 103 18.12 12.30 15.40
N SER A 104 18.72 13.28 16.08
CA SER A 104 18.30 14.69 16.03
C SER A 104 19.25 15.58 15.22
N ASP A 105 20.22 15.02 14.49
CA ASP A 105 21.16 15.82 13.69
C ASP A 105 20.50 16.34 12.40
N PRO A 106 20.35 17.66 12.20
CA PRO A 106 19.65 18.20 11.04
C PRO A 106 20.27 17.84 9.69
N ARG A 107 21.61 17.66 9.62
CA ARG A 107 22.30 17.30 8.37
C ARG A 107 22.01 15.86 7.98
N SER A 108 22.06 14.95 8.94
CA SER A 108 21.73 13.54 8.75
C SER A 108 20.26 13.34 8.39
N LEU A 109 19.35 14.08 9.05
CA LEU A 109 17.93 14.08 8.69
C LEU A 109 17.68 14.59 7.27
N ALA A 110 18.33 15.68 6.86
CA ALA A 110 18.21 16.21 5.50
C ALA A 110 18.77 15.25 4.44
N ALA A 111 19.86 14.54 4.75
CA ALA A 111 20.43 13.52 3.87
C ALA A 111 19.47 12.33 3.71
N ALA A 112 18.88 11.86 4.81
CA ALA A 112 17.87 10.80 4.80
C ALA A 112 16.62 11.23 4.00
N ASP A 113 16.09 12.43 4.24
CA ASP A 113 14.94 12.96 3.50
C ASP A 113 15.20 13.01 1.98
N LYS A 114 16.38 13.50 1.57
CA LYS A 114 16.76 13.54 0.15
C LYS A 114 16.83 12.16 -0.48
N GLU A 115 17.36 11.17 0.23
CA GLU A 115 17.43 9.79 -0.23
C GLU A 115 16.02 9.18 -0.36
N LEU A 116 15.22 9.27 0.69
CA LEU A 116 13.85 8.72 0.73
C LEU A 116 12.91 9.41 -0.27
N GLY A 117 13.16 10.69 -0.59
CA GLY A 117 12.47 11.42 -1.65
C GLY A 117 12.71 10.87 -3.06
N GLN A 118 13.67 9.96 -3.24
CA GLN A 118 13.91 9.27 -4.50
C GLN A 118 13.01 8.05 -4.70
N ARG A 119 12.23 7.62 -3.69
CA ARG A 119 11.28 6.50 -3.83
C ARG A 119 10.40 6.69 -5.07
N ARG A 120 10.18 5.62 -5.81
CA ARG A 120 9.35 5.58 -7.01
C ARG A 120 8.22 4.60 -6.80
N PHE A 121 7.09 4.95 -7.39
CA PHE A 121 5.90 4.11 -7.38
C PHE A 121 6.14 2.86 -8.23
N LYS A 122 5.83 1.69 -7.69
CA LYS A 122 5.79 0.44 -8.46
C LYS A 122 4.33 -0.02 -8.60
N PHE A 123 3.83 -0.08 -9.83
CA PHE A 123 2.55 -0.73 -10.10
C PHE A 123 2.76 -2.26 -10.12
N PRO A 124 1.83 -3.04 -9.54
CA PRO A 124 1.80 -4.48 -9.75
C PRO A 124 1.69 -4.77 -11.25
N SER A 125 2.48 -5.72 -11.73
CA SER A 125 2.49 -6.10 -13.14
C SER A 125 1.09 -6.46 -13.64
N GLY A 126 0.66 -5.81 -14.72
CA GLY A 126 -0.63 -6.06 -15.36
C GLY A 126 -1.86 -5.49 -14.63
N PHE A 127 -1.67 -4.69 -13.57
CA PHE A 127 -2.77 -3.99 -12.92
C PHE A 127 -3.12 -2.68 -13.67
N ASP A 128 -4.39 -2.50 -14.00
CA ASP A 128 -4.95 -1.23 -14.49
C ASP A 128 -5.83 -0.66 -13.39
N MET A 129 -5.49 0.52 -12.87
CA MET A 129 -6.24 1.15 -11.78
C MET A 129 -7.62 1.65 -12.21
N PHE A 130 -7.82 1.89 -13.52
CA PHE A 130 -9.08 2.35 -14.09
C PHE A 130 -9.45 1.50 -15.31
N PRO A 131 -9.78 0.21 -15.12
CA PRO A 131 -9.98 -0.73 -16.22
C PRO A 131 -11.18 -0.36 -17.11
N TYR A 132 -12.11 0.45 -16.60
CA TYR A 132 -13.28 0.95 -17.32
C TYR A 132 -13.17 2.44 -17.76
N GLY A 133 -12.02 3.08 -17.51
CA GLY A 133 -11.77 4.49 -17.83
C GLY A 133 -11.21 4.75 -19.24
N ARG A 134 -10.68 3.72 -19.91
CA ARG A 134 -10.29 3.81 -21.32
C ARG A 134 -11.53 3.74 -22.21
N GLN A 135 -12.14 4.90 -22.46
CA GLN A 135 -12.95 5.07 -23.66
C GLN A 135 -12.05 4.78 -24.89
N PRO A 136 -12.53 4.09 -25.93
CA PRO A 136 -11.78 3.96 -27.18
C PRO A 136 -11.45 5.35 -27.73
N GLU A 137 -10.26 5.47 -28.30
CA GLU A 137 -9.62 6.72 -28.72
C GLU A 137 -10.61 7.72 -29.36
N GLY A 138 -10.77 8.90 -28.76
CA GLY A 138 -11.55 9.98 -29.39
C GLY A 138 -12.26 10.99 -28.49
N THR A 139 -12.39 10.77 -27.18
CA THR A 139 -13.05 11.76 -26.30
C THR A 139 -12.02 12.45 -25.42
N THR A 140 -11.46 13.55 -25.90
CA THR A 140 -10.67 14.47 -25.08
C THR A 140 -11.55 15.02 -23.95
N ILE A 141 -11.04 14.93 -22.73
CA ILE A 141 -11.56 15.65 -21.56
C ILE A 141 -11.21 17.13 -21.76
N GLY A 142 -11.89 17.79 -22.70
CA GLY A 142 -11.62 19.14 -23.18
C GLY A 142 -12.89 19.90 -23.55
N SER A 143 -14.04 19.50 -23.00
CA SER A 143 -15.33 20.11 -23.27
C SER A 143 -16.16 20.21 -21.98
N LEU A 144 -15.65 20.94 -21.01
CA LEU A 144 -16.51 21.67 -20.07
C LEU A 144 -16.30 23.15 -20.33
N LYS A 145 -16.97 23.64 -21.38
CA LYS A 145 -17.38 25.04 -21.46
C LYS A 145 -18.59 25.20 -20.55
N LYS A 146 -18.42 25.96 -19.47
CA LYS A 146 -19.20 27.16 -19.15
C LYS A 146 -18.45 27.99 -18.13
#